data_AF-A0A933MAX9-F1
#
_entry.id   AF-A0A933MAX9-F1
#
_cell.length_a   1.000
_cell.length_b   1.000
_cell.length_c   1.000
_cell.angle_alpha   90.00
_cell.angle_beta   90.00
_cell.angle_gamma   90.00
#
_symmetry.space_group_name_H-M   'P 1'
#
loop_
_entity.id
_entity.type
_entity.pdbx_description
1 polymer ?
#
loop_
_entity_poly.entity_id
_entity_poly.type
_entity_poly.pdbx_seq_one_letter_code
_entity_poly.pdbx_strand_id
1 'polypeptide(L)'
;MIRIRRLQRQDEDGKWFDDSYAIQASDGKVTCRYNLTWEYLGGRLNYQIQQSGLPLEELEQVFDNPRMRWLPVETLDMSFEQATEFLDPQFHIPRLKKRVTLQAA
;
A
#
# COMPACT_ATOMS: atom_id res chain seq x y z
N MET A 1 -11.93 4.08 -12.50
CA MET A 1 -11.32 5.08 -11.61
C MET A 1 -10.86 4.39 -10.35
N ILE A 2 -9.61 4.59 -9.98
CA ILE A 2 -9.00 4.00 -8.79
C ILE A 2 -8.71 5.10 -7.77
N ARG A 3 -8.69 4.72 -6.50
CA ARG A 3 -8.40 5.64 -5.41
C ARG A 3 -7.15 5.16 -4.69
N ILE A 4 -6.24 6.07 -4.38
CA ILE A 4 -4.96 5.77 -3.77
C ILE A 4 -4.81 6.60 -2.53
N ARG A 5 -4.33 5.98 -1.47
CA ARG A 5 -3.92 6.66 -0.25
C ARG A 5 -2.46 6.38 0.04
N ARG A 6 -1.64 7.41 0.08
CA ARG A 6 -0.21 7.26 0.41
C ARG A 6 -0.05 7.18 1.91
N LEU A 7 0.93 6.39 2.36
CA LEU A 7 1.30 6.28 3.76
C LEU A 7 2.69 6.88 3.95
N GLN A 8 2.78 7.83 4.88
CA GLN A 8 4.04 8.40 5.31
C GLN A 8 4.46 7.85 6.67
N ARG A 9 5.76 7.61 6.79
CA ARG A 9 6.41 7.21 8.04
C ARG A 9 7.47 8.22 8.44
N GLN A 10 7.57 8.48 9.73
CA GLN A 10 8.71 9.17 10.34
C GLN A 10 9.74 8.16 10.86
N ASP A 11 11.03 8.37 10.58
CA ASP A 11 12.12 7.62 11.20
C ASP A 11 12.49 8.17 12.60
N GLU A 12 13.56 7.63 13.18
CA GLU A 12 14.05 8.03 14.50
C GLU A 12 14.63 9.44 14.52
N ASP A 13 15.14 9.90 13.37
CA ASP A 13 15.70 11.24 13.17
C ASP A 13 14.63 12.29 12.83
N GLY A 14 13.36 11.89 12.77
CA GLY A 14 12.25 12.78 12.47
C GLY A 14 11.99 13.00 10.97
N LYS A 15 12.69 12.29 10.08
CA LYS A 15 12.53 12.41 8.63
C LYS A 15 11.34 11.60 8.14
N TRP A 16 10.55 12.20 7.25
CA TRP A 16 9.40 11.56 6.62
C TRP A 16 9.78 10.82 5.34
N PHE A 17 9.17 9.64 5.13
CA PHE A 17 9.35 8.79 3.97
C PHE A 17 7.99 8.36 3.40
N ASP A 18 7.87 8.46 2.08
CA ASP A 18 6.76 7.96 1.27
C ASP A 18 7.16 6.61 0.67
N ASP A 19 7.01 5.53 1.45
CA ASP A 19 7.52 4.20 1.06
C ASP A 19 6.43 3.11 1.02
N SER A 20 5.16 3.52 1.12
CA SER A 20 4.01 2.63 1.21
C SER A 20 2.72 3.31 0.70
N TYR A 21 1.76 2.52 0.21
CA TYR A 21 0.47 3.03 -0.28
C TYR A 21 -0.66 2.00 -0.19
N ALA A 22 -1.90 2.46 -0.20
CA ALA A 22 -3.11 1.66 -0.35
C ALA A 22 -3.83 2.05 -1.63
N ILE A 23 -4.38 1.06 -2.35
CA ILE A 23 -5.13 1.24 -3.58
C ILE A 23 -6.51 0.58 -3.43
N GLN A 24 -7.55 1.32 -3.75
CA GLN A 24 -8.91 0.81 -3.91
C GLN A 24 -9.21 0.73 -5.41
N ALA A 25 -9.38 -0.50 -5.89
CA ALA A 25 -9.77 -0.78 -7.25
C ALA A 25 -11.24 -0.39 -7.49
N SER A 26 -11.64 -0.35 -8.76
CA SER A 26 -12.99 0.04 -9.16
C SER A 26 -14.08 -0.94 -8.70
N ASP A 27 -13.71 -2.18 -8.38
CA ASP A 27 -14.58 -3.19 -7.78
C ASP A 27 -14.74 -3.02 -6.25
N GLY A 28 -14.14 -1.99 -5.67
CA GLY A 28 -14.15 -1.69 -4.25
C GLY A 28 -13.08 -2.43 -3.46
N LYS A 29 -12.32 -3.35 -4.07
CA LYS A 29 -11.28 -4.12 -3.38
C LYS A 29 -10.12 -3.22 -3.00
N VAL A 30 -9.74 -3.25 -1.74
CA VAL A 30 -8.61 -2.50 -1.19
C VAL A 30 -7.39 -3.43 -1.05
N THR A 31 -6.23 -2.94 -1.49
CA THR A 31 -4.94 -3.61 -1.29
C THR A 31 -3.92 -2.60 -0.79
N CYS A 32 -3.19 -2.94 0.26
CA CYS A 32 -2.08 -2.15 0.75
C CYS A 32 -0.73 -2.77 0.35
N ARG A 33 0.21 -1.91 -0.02
CA ARG A 33 1.58 -2.23 -0.44
C ARG A 33 2.56 -1.48 0.45
N TYR A 34 3.55 -2.20 0.96
CA TYR A 34 4.54 -1.68 1.90
C TYR A 34 5.91 -2.16 1.50
N ASN A 35 6.94 -1.42 1.93
CA ASN A 35 8.30 -1.91 1.82
C ASN A 35 8.56 -3.10 2.77
N LEU A 36 9.71 -3.77 2.59
CA LEU A 36 10.09 -4.98 3.35
C LEU A 36 10.13 -4.76 4.86
N THR A 37 10.59 -3.59 5.29
CA THR A 37 10.69 -3.24 6.72
C THR A 37 9.30 -3.23 7.39
N TRP A 38 8.23 -3.06 6.60
CA TRP A 38 6.87 -2.88 7.07
C TRP A 38 5.90 -3.97 6.58
N GLU A 39 6.42 -5.05 5.97
CA GLU A 39 5.59 -6.11 5.39
C GLU A 39 4.64 -6.75 6.41
N TYR A 40 5.10 -6.96 7.65
CA TYR A 40 4.25 -7.50 8.73
C TYR A 40 3.05 -6.60 9.04
N LEU A 41 3.28 -5.29 9.14
CA LEU A 41 2.21 -4.33 9.37
C LEU A 41 1.21 -4.36 8.22
N GLY A 42 1.74 -4.38 7.00
CA GLY A 42 0.93 -4.45 5.80
C GLY A 42 0.07 -5.70 5.71
N GLY A 43 0.61 -6.85 6.11
CA GLY A 43 -0.13 -8.10 6.21
C GLY A 43 -1.28 -7.99 7.21
N ARG A 44 -1.03 -7.45 8.40
CA ARG A 44 -2.05 -7.26 9.44
C ARG A 44 -3.19 -6.35 8.96
N LEU A 45 -2.85 -5.23 8.30
CA LEU A 45 -3.86 -4.31 7.77
C LEU A 45 -4.66 -4.93 6.65
N ASN A 46 -4.01 -5.54 5.66
CA ASN A 46 -4.70 -6.24 4.59
C ASN A 46 -5.68 -7.29 5.13
N TYR A 47 -5.30 -8.02 6.19
CA TYR A 47 -6.18 -8.98 6.85
C TYR A 47 -7.41 -8.30 7.48
N GLN A 48 -7.21 -7.25 8.28
CA GLN A 48 -8.31 -6.52 8.91
C GLN A 48 -9.28 -5.93 7.88
N ILE A 49 -8.74 -5.35 6.81
CA ILE A 49 -9.53 -4.76 5.71
C ILE A 49 -10.36 -5.83 5.02
N GLN A 50 -9.77 -6.99 4.72
CA GLN A 50 -10.48 -8.09 4.06
C GLN A 50 -11.63 -8.64 4.92
N GLN A 51 -11.46 -8.71 6.24
CA GLN A 51 -12.51 -9.18 7.15
C GLN A 51 -13.64 -8.17 7.32
N SER A 52 -13.34 -6.87 7.23
CA SER A 52 -14.27 -5.78 7.55
C SER A 52 -14.92 -5.14 6.33
N GLY A 53 -14.31 -5.26 5.14
CA GLY A 53 -14.78 -4.59 3.92
C GLY A 53 -14.61 -3.07 3.94
N LEU A 54 -13.74 -2.53 4.81
CA LEU A 54 -13.61 -1.09 5.01
C LEU A 54 -13.10 -0.34 3.76
N PRO A 55 -13.68 0.83 3.44
CA PRO A 55 -13.16 1.71 2.40
C PRO A 55 -11.87 2.44 2.86
N LEU A 56 -11.16 3.08 1.92
CA LEU A 56 -9.88 3.77 2.18
C LEU A 56 -9.97 4.88 3.24
N GLU A 57 -11.11 5.54 3.32
CA GLU A 57 -11.34 6.65 4.24
C GLU A 57 -11.36 6.20 5.69
N GLU A 58 -11.78 4.96 5.93
CA GLU A 58 -11.93 4.41 7.28
C GLU A 58 -10.66 3.70 7.77
N LEU A 59 -9.66 3.51 6.90
CA LEU A 59 -8.38 2.88 7.27
C LEU A 59 -7.59 3.64 8.33
N GLU A 60 -7.76 4.96 8.40
CA GLU A 60 -7.12 5.78 9.44
C GLU A 60 -7.57 5.39 10.84
N GLN A 61 -8.82 4.94 11.00
CA GLN A 61 -9.39 4.56 12.30
C GLN A 61 -8.79 3.25 12.83
N VAL A 62 -8.24 2.43 11.93
CA VAL A 62 -7.58 1.17 12.29
C VAL A 62 -6.15 1.41 12.77
N PHE A 63 -5.61 2.61 12.53
CA PHE A 63 -4.18 2.88 12.63
C PHE A 63 -3.86 3.96 13.68
N ASP A 64 -3.51 3.53 14.89
CA ASP A 64 -3.03 4.43 15.95
C ASP A 64 -1.49 4.36 16.07
N ASN A 65 -0.80 5.22 15.33
CA ASN A 65 0.65 5.40 15.50
C ASN A 65 1.07 6.84 15.17
N PRO A 66 1.67 7.58 16.11
CA PRO A 66 2.03 8.99 15.90
C PRO A 66 3.17 9.21 14.89
N ARG A 67 3.93 8.17 14.53
CA ARG A 67 4.99 8.22 13.51
C ARG A 67 4.50 7.79 12.13
N MET A 68 3.21 7.51 11.98
CA MET A 68 2.61 7.17 10.70
C MET A 68 1.42 8.07 10.44
N ARG A 69 1.25 8.47 9.18
CA ARG A 69 0.06 9.20 8.78
C ARG A 69 -0.33 8.84 7.36
N TRP A 70 -1.61 8.68 7.16
CA TRP A 70 -2.17 8.60 5.83
C TRP A 70 -2.24 10.01 5.24
N LEU A 71 -1.90 10.12 3.96
CA LEU A 71 -2.09 11.34 3.20
C LEU A 71 -3.48 11.38 2.56
N PRO A 72 -3.89 12.52 1.97
CA PRO A 72 -5.16 12.62 1.27
C PRO A 72 -5.32 11.55 0.19
N VAL A 73 -6.57 11.16 -0.07
CA VAL A 73 -6.90 10.23 -1.14
C VAL A 73 -6.77 10.92 -2.48
N GLU A 74 -5.92 10.37 -3.34
CA GLU A 74 -5.79 10.74 -4.74
C GLU A 74 -6.63 9.80 -5.60
N THR A 75 -7.13 10.33 -6.70
CA THR A 75 -7.97 9.57 -7.63
C THR A 75 -7.30 9.58 -8.99
N LEU A 76 -7.06 8.38 -9.54
CA LEU A 76 -6.44 8.23 -10.85
C LEU A 76 -7.41 7.61 -11.84
N ASP A 77 -7.37 8.12 -13.06
CA ASP A 77 -8.12 7.59 -14.19
C ASP A 77 -7.27 6.62 -15.01
N MET A 78 -7.04 5.43 -14.44
CA MET A 78 -6.23 4.36 -15.03
C MET A 78 -6.63 2.99 -14.46
N SER A 79 -6.11 1.91 -15.03
CA SER A 79 -6.29 0.55 -14.52
C SER A 79 -5.48 0.29 -13.25
N PHE A 80 -5.83 -0.78 -12.53
CA PHE A 80 -5.10 -1.20 -11.34
C PHE A 80 -3.63 -1.54 -11.65
N GLU A 81 -3.38 -2.25 -12.75
CA GLU A 81 -2.03 -2.60 -13.20
C GLU A 81 -1.21 -1.34 -13.50
N GLN A 82 -1.77 -0.41 -14.29
CA GLN A 82 -1.11 0.84 -14.64
C GLN A 82 -0.75 1.67 -13.41
N ALA A 83 -1.64 1.71 -12.43
CA ALA A 83 -1.38 2.42 -11.18
C ALA A 83 -0.29 1.76 -10.34
N THR A 84 -0.30 0.44 -10.25
CA THR A 84 0.75 -0.29 -9.53
C THR A 84 2.11 -0.04 -10.18
N GLU A 85 2.19 -0.11 -11.51
CA GLU A 85 3.41 0.17 -12.27
C GLU A 85 3.90 1.61 -12.07
N PHE A 86 2.98 2.58 -12.00
CA PHE A 86 3.28 3.99 -11.74
C PHE A 86 3.78 4.25 -10.31
N LEU A 87 3.17 3.62 -9.31
CA LEU A 87 3.45 3.87 -7.90
C LEU A 87 4.70 3.12 -7.42
N ASP A 88 4.90 1.86 -7.82
CA ASP A 88 5.99 1.02 -7.30
C ASP A 88 7.37 1.70 -7.26
N PRO A 89 7.83 2.42 -8.32
CA PRO A 89 9.11 3.12 -8.29
C PRO A 89 9.15 4.29 -7.30
N GLN A 90 8.02 4.98 -7.09
CA GLN A 90 7.92 6.15 -6.22
C GLN A 90 7.96 5.77 -4.74
N PHE A 91 7.36 4.62 -4.39
CA PHE A 91 7.26 4.16 -3.01
C PHE A 91 8.32 3.12 -2.65
N HIS A 92 9.34 2.94 -3.50
CA HIS A 92 10.44 2.02 -3.27
C HIS A 92 9.99 0.60 -2.86
N ILE A 93 8.84 0.15 -3.38
CA ILE A 93 8.29 -1.15 -3.01
C ILE A 93 9.23 -2.22 -3.59
N PRO A 94 9.82 -3.08 -2.75
CA PRO A 94 10.72 -4.11 -3.19
C PRO A 94 9.94 -5.11 -4.04
N ARG A 95 10.32 -5.22 -5.31
CA ARG A 95 9.79 -6.26 -6.19
C ARG A 95 10.36 -7.58 -5.70
N LEU A 96 9.48 -8.52 -5.32
CA LEU A 96 9.86 -9.92 -5.28
C LEU A 96 10.39 -10.24 -6.67
N LYS A 97 11.71 -10.50 -6.78
CA LYS A 97 12.29 -10.99 -8.03
C LYS A 97 11.44 -12.19 -8.43
N LYS A 98 10.79 -12.12 -9.59
CA LYS A 98 9.99 -13.25 -10.13
C LYS A 98 10.83 -14.49 -9.88
N ARG A 99 10.32 -15.43 -9.07
CA ARG A 99 10.92 -16.76 -8.99
C ARG A 99 10.93 -17.25 -10.43
N VAL A 100 12.10 -17.31 -11.03
CA VAL A 100 12.30 -18.03 -12.28
C VAL A 100 11.97 -19.46 -11.91
N THR A 101 10.79 -19.92 -12.31
CA THR A 101 10.43 -21.33 -12.24
C THR A 101 11.41 -22.03 -13.16
N LEU A 102 12.48 -22.61 -12.59
CA LEU A 102 13.26 -23.61 -13.30
C LEU A 102 12.28 -24.78 -13.52
N GLN A 103 11.72 -24.86 -14.73
CA GLN A 103 11.10 -26.08 -15.21
C GLN A 103 12.20 -27.14 -15.19
N ALA A 104 12.08 -28.11 -14.29
CA ALA A 104 12.84 -29.34 -14.38
C ALA A 104 12.36 -30.06 -15.65
N ALA A 105 13.32 -30.27 -16.56
CA ALA A 105 13.19 -31.08 -17.76
C ALA A 105 12.93 -32.55 -17.43
#